data_AF-A0A3C1LF43-F1
#
_entry.id   AF-A0A3C1LF43-F1
#
_cell.length_a   1.000
_cell.length_b   1.000
_cell.length_c   1.000
_cell.angle_alpha   90.00
_cell.angle_beta   90.00
_cell.angle_gamma   90.00
#
_symmetry.space_group_name_H-M   'P 1'
#
loop_
_entity.id
_entity.type
_entity.pdbx_description
1 polymer ?
#
loop_
_entity_poly.entity_id
_entity_poly.type
_entity_poly.pdbx_seq_one_letter_code
_entity_poly.pdbx_strand_id
1 'polypeptide(L)'
;MRTSKLLLRGTAVVVLFALLNGCKKDDEKSKTQLLTEKPWFVSKAEEKAGTANWVDDFPNYAACEKDDATLFKSNGQYENNEGATKCSAADPQIISTG
;
A
#
# COMPACT_ATOMS: atom_id res chain seq x y z
N MET A 1 -52.03 -20.11 -23.44
CA MET A 1 -51.46 -20.84 -22.28
C MET A 1 -50.22 -21.59 -22.77
N ARG A 2 -49.06 -21.38 -22.11
CA ARG A 2 -47.73 -21.99 -22.38
C ARG A 2 -47.08 -21.47 -23.67
N THR A 3 -45.91 -20.84 -23.63
CA THR A 3 -44.63 -21.48 -23.27
C THR A 3 -43.60 -20.48 -22.70
N SER A 4 -43.82 -20.03 -21.45
CA SER A 4 -42.85 -19.26 -20.63
C SER A 4 -41.64 -20.07 -20.13
N LYS A 5 -41.03 -20.95 -20.93
CA LYS A 5 -39.99 -21.88 -20.40
C LYS A 5 -38.64 -21.90 -21.12
N LEU A 6 -38.48 -21.22 -22.25
CA LEU A 6 -37.21 -21.31 -23.00
C LEU A 6 -36.17 -20.23 -22.66
N LEU A 7 -36.59 -19.06 -22.15
CA LEU A 7 -35.66 -17.97 -21.83
C LEU A 7 -35.02 -18.10 -20.44
N LEU A 8 -35.53 -18.99 -19.58
CA LEU A 8 -35.05 -19.15 -18.19
C LEU A 8 -33.91 -20.17 -18.03
N ARG A 9 -33.49 -20.83 -19.12
CA ARG A 9 -32.43 -21.86 -19.09
C ARG A 9 -31.07 -21.37 -19.61
N GLY A 10 -31.02 -20.27 -20.37
CA GLY A 10 -29.76 -19.72 -20.90
C GLY A 10 -29.00 -18.83 -19.91
N THR A 11 -29.71 -18.15 -19.01
CA THR A 11 -29.13 -17.15 -18.10
C THR A 11 -28.36 -17.78 -16.93
N ALA A 12 -28.73 -19.02 -16.53
CA ALA A 12 -28.06 -19.71 -15.42
C ALA A 12 -26.64 -20.22 -15.77
N VAL A 13 -26.37 -20.50 -17.05
CA VAL A 13 -25.07 -21.03 -17.50
C VAL A 13 -24.01 -19.92 -17.61
N VAL A 14 -24.40 -18.72 -18.03
CA VAL A 14 -23.48 -17.58 -18.19
C VAL A 14 -23.00 -17.03 -16.84
N VAL A 15 -23.85 -17.02 -15.82
CA VAL A 15 -23.49 -16.61 -14.45
C VAL A 15 -22.49 -17.59 -13.80
N LEU A 16 -22.55 -18.88 -14.14
CA LEU A 16 -21.68 -19.90 -13.56
C LEU A 16 -20.22 -19.80 -14.07
N PHE A 17 -20.01 -19.35 -15.32
CA PHE A 17 -18.66 -19.15 -15.87
C PHE A 17 -17.98 -17.86 -15.37
N ALA A 18 -18.75 -16.84 -14.96
CA ALA A 18 -18.20 -15.60 -14.40
C ALA A 18 -17.60 -15.79 -12.99
N LEU A 19 -18.02 -16.84 -12.26
CA LEU A 19 -17.52 -17.14 -10.91
C LEU A 19 -16.15 -17.85 -10.91
N LEU A 20 -15.72 -18.43 -12.04
CA LEU A 20 -14.44 -19.15 -12.13
C LEU A 20 -13.22 -18.23 -12.38
N ASN A 21 -13.45 -16.95 -12.68
CA ASN A 21 -12.38 -15.94 -12.77
C ASN A 21 -12.21 -15.14 -11.46
N GLY A 22 -13.02 -15.44 -10.43
CA GLY A 22 -12.92 -14.83 -9.11
C GLY A 22 -11.81 -15.49 -8.30
N CYS A 23 -10.76 -14.73 -8.01
CA CYS A 23 -9.55 -15.14 -7.29
C CYS A 23 -8.60 -16.01 -8.12
N LYS A 24 -7.76 -15.34 -8.93
CA LYS A 24 -6.37 -15.79 -9.04
C LYS A 24 -5.87 -15.95 -7.60
N LYS A 25 -5.36 -17.11 -7.23
CA LYS A 25 -4.60 -17.23 -5.99
C LYS A 25 -3.45 -16.23 -6.15
N ASP A 26 -3.40 -15.20 -5.33
CA ASP A 26 -2.26 -14.31 -5.31
C ASP A 26 -1.05 -15.19 -4.98
N ASP A 27 -0.12 -15.30 -5.93
CA ASP A 27 1.13 -16.03 -5.71
C ASP A 27 1.84 -15.40 -4.49
N GLU A 28 2.43 -16.23 -3.63
CA GLU A 28 3.16 -15.72 -2.47
C GLU A 28 4.30 -14.81 -2.93
N LYS A 29 4.28 -13.56 -2.44
CA LYS A 29 5.31 -12.57 -2.76
C LYS A 29 6.63 -12.99 -2.14
N SER A 30 7.71 -12.89 -2.93
CA SER A 30 9.07 -13.02 -2.41
C SER A 30 9.39 -11.90 -1.40
N LYS A 31 10.39 -12.12 -0.55
CA LYS A 31 10.87 -11.11 0.42
C LYS A 31 11.24 -9.79 -0.27
N THR A 32 11.89 -9.87 -1.44
CA THR A 32 12.23 -8.69 -2.23
C THR A 32 10.97 -7.96 -2.67
N GLN A 33 9.98 -8.66 -3.23
CA GLN A 33 8.71 -8.04 -3.64
C GLN A 33 7.99 -7.38 -2.45
N LEU A 34 7.99 -8.01 -1.28
CA LEU A 34 7.39 -7.41 -0.07
C LEU A 34 8.04 -6.07 0.30
N LEU A 35 9.35 -5.91 0.09
CA LEU A 35 10.06 -4.67 0.40
C LEU A 35 9.94 -3.62 -0.72
N THR A 36 9.95 -4.03 -1.98
CA THR A 36 10.16 -3.10 -3.11
C THR A 36 8.90 -2.77 -3.91
N GLU A 37 7.78 -3.46 -3.67
CA GLU A 37 6.55 -3.24 -4.45
C GLU A 37 5.83 -1.95 -4.07
N LYS A 38 6.04 -1.45 -2.84
CA LYS A 38 5.34 -0.27 -2.31
C LYS A 38 6.29 0.67 -1.56
N PRO A 39 5.96 1.98 -1.51
CA PRO A 39 6.56 2.90 -0.55
C PRO A 39 6.30 2.46 0.89
N TRP A 40 7.28 2.74 1.74
CA TRP A 40 7.19 2.61 3.19
C TRP A 40 6.96 3.97 3.82
N PHE A 41 5.96 4.06 4.70
CA PHE A 41 5.64 5.25 5.48
C PHE A 41 5.84 4.96 6.96
N VAL A 42 6.23 5.96 7.72
CA VAL A 42 6.22 5.87 9.18
C VAL A 42 4.77 5.72 9.64
N SER A 43 4.51 4.74 10.50
CA SER A 43 3.18 4.51 11.09
C SER A 43 3.13 4.79 12.58
N LYS A 44 4.29 4.84 13.23
CA LYS A 44 4.48 5.09 14.65
C LYS A 44 5.93 5.48 14.92
N ALA A 45 6.14 6.43 15.82
CA ALA A 45 7.47 6.87 16.25
C ALA A 45 7.40 7.03 17.76
N GLU A 46 8.07 6.15 18.50
CA GLU A 46 8.02 6.17 19.96
C GLU A 46 9.35 6.59 20.56
N GLU A 47 9.27 7.42 21.60
CA GLU A 47 10.43 7.84 22.39
C GLU A 47 10.19 7.60 23.88
N LYS A 48 11.29 7.49 24.64
CA LYS A 48 11.25 7.44 26.11
C LYS A 48 12.50 8.04 26.73
N ALA A 49 12.34 8.68 27.87
CA ALA A 49 13.46 9.17 28.68
C ALA A 49 13.80 8.17 29.80
N GLY A 50 14.98 7.56 29.75
CA GLY A 50 15.45 6.63 30.77
C GLY A 50 14.51 5.43 30.97
N THR A 51 13.97 5.31 32.18
CA THR A 51 13.04 4.23 32.57
C THR A 51 11.56 4.61 32.42
N ALA A 52 11.26 5.75 31.79
CA ALA A 52 9.88 6.14 31.52
C ALA A 52 9.20 5.18 30.52
N ASN A 53 7.86 5.28 30.43
CA ASN A 53 7.09 4.59 29.41
C ASN A 53 7.39 5.16 28.02
N TRP A 54 7.21 4.33 26.99
CA TRP A 54 7.20 4.80 25.61
C TRP A 54 6.01 5.74 25.38
N VAL A 55 6.29 6.83 24.68
CA VAL A 55 5.32 7.82 24.24
C VAL A 55 5.38 7.87 22.73
N ASP A 56 4.22 7.77 22.08
CA ASP A 56 4.10 7.91 20.63
C ASP A 56 4.11 9.40 20.26
N ASP A 57 5.11 9.80 19.49
CA ASP A 57 5.32 11.15 19.00
C ASP A 57 4.81 11.33 17.56
N PHE A 58 4.51 10.24 16.84
CA PHE A 58 3.98 10.32 15.47
C PHE A 58 2.74 11.21 15.31
N PRO A 59 1.79 11.28 16.28
CA PRO A 59 0.69 12.23 16.20
C PRO A 59 1.13 13.69 16.09
N ASN A 60 2.28 14.07 16.65
CA ASN A 60 2.82 15.43 16.65
C ASN A 60 3.56 15.79 15.36
N TYR A 61 3.90 14.82 14.52
CA TYR A 61 4.54 15.07 13.23
C TYR A 61 3.65 15.97 12.36
N ALA A 62 4.27 16.87 11.61
CA ALA A 62 3.58 17.69 10.64
C ALA A 62 2.93 16.81 9.56
N ALA A 63 1.86 17.31 8.93
CA ALA A 63 1.17 16.54 7.89
C ALA A 63 2.10 16.15 6.72
N CYS A 64 3.10 17.00 6.45
CA CYS A 64 4.15 16.79 5.46
C CYS A 64 5.16 15.69 5.84
N GLU A 65 5.46 15.52 7.12
CA GLU A 65 6.38 14.46 7.57
C GLU A 65 5.67 13.10 7.59
N LYS A 66 4.33 13.10 7.65
CA LYS A 66 3.51 11.89 7.67
C LYS A 66 3.33 11.26 6.29
N ASP A 67 3.54 12.00 5.21
CA ASP A 67 3.52 11.47 3.84
C ASP A 67 4.91 11.28 3.23
N ASP A 68 5.98 11.51 4.00
CA ASP A 68 7.33 11.08 3.65
C ASP A 68 7.37 9.56 3.40
N ALA A 69 8.01 9.18 2.29
CA ALA A 69 8.07 7.81 1.81
C ALA A 69 9.51 7.34 1.60
N THR A 70 9.82 6.13 2.06
CA THR A 70 11.02 5.41 1.66
C THR A 70 10.68 4.37 0.59
N LEU A 71 11.34 4.46 -0.57
CA LEU A 71 11.24 3.50 -1.66
C LEU A 71 12.47 2.60 -1.67
N PHE A 72 12.28 1.29 -1.45
CA PHE A 72 13.33 0.31 -1.69
C PHE A 72 13.25 -0.23 -3.12
N LYS A 73 14.40 -0.34 -3.78
CA LYS A 73 14.52 -0.81 -5.17
C LYS A 73 15.13 -2.21 -5.18
N SER A 74 14.74 -3.03 -6.16
CA SER A 74 15.20 -4.43 -6.27
C SER A 74 16.70 -4.57 -6.55
N ASN A 75 17.35 -3.50 -6.99
CA ASN A 75 18.80 -3.40 -7.18
C ASN A 75 19.57 -3.05 -5.89
N GLY A 76 18.91 -3.05 -4.73
CA GLY A 76 19.54 -2.78 -3.44
C GLY A 76 19.73 -1.29 -3.14
N GLN A 77 19.07 -0.40 -3.88
CA GLN A 77 19.09 1.03 -3.65
C GLN A 77 17.84 1.49 -2.88
N TYR A 78 17.90 2.67 -2.27
CA TYR A 78 16.74 3.33 -1.67
C TYR A 78 16.62 4.81 -2.05
N GLU A 79 15.43 5.36 -1.80
CA GLU A 79 15.10 6.76 -2.00
C GLU A 79 14.20 7.24 -0.85
N ASN A 80 14.55 8.34 -0.20
CA ASN A 80 13.67 9.05 0.72
C ASN A 80 13.06 10.25 0.01
N ASN A 81 11.74 10.31 0.01
CA ASN A 81 10.94 11.20 -0.81
C ASN A 81 9.94 11.95 0.07
N GLU A 82 9.83 13.27 -0.07
CA GLU A 82 8.99 14.13 0.77
C GLU A 82 7.47 14.02 0.52
N GLY A 83 7.03 12.93 -0.11
CA GLY A 83 5.61 12.70 -0.36
C GLY A 83 4.96 13.74 -1.29
N ALA A 84 3.64 13.89 -1.15
CA ALA A 84 2.88 14.85 -1.93
C ALA A 84 2.92 16.27 -1.34
N THR A 85 3.19 16.35 -0.03
CA THR A 85 3.01 17.56 0.77
C THR A 85 4.33 17.96 1.39
N LYS A 86 5.32 18.39 0.61
CA LYS A 86 6.62 18.84 1.16
C LYS A 86 6.48 19.80 2.35
N CYS A 87 7.33 19.64 3.36
CA CYS A 87 7.38 20.58 4.49
C CYS A 87 7.92 21.95 4.09
N SER A 88 8.81 21.98 3.10
CA SER A 88 9.39 23.19 2.54
C SER A 88 9.35 23.14 1.02
N ALA A 89 8.83 24.20 0.40
CA ALA A 89 8.80 24.31 -1.06
C ALA A 89 10.20 24.44 -1.68
N ALA A 90 11.22 24.81 -0.88
CA ALA A 90 12.60 24.90 -1.34
C ALA A 90 13.30 23.54 -1.38
N ASP A 91 12.75 22.52 -0.73
CA ASP A 91 13.40 21.23 -0.54
C ASP A 91 13.24 20.38 -1.82
N PRO A 92 14.25 19.57 -2.18
CA PRO A 92 14.15 18.66 -3.32
C PRO A 92 13.15 17.55 -3.02
N GLN A 93 12.46 17.03 -4.06
CA GLN A 93 11.51 15.93 -3.85
C GLN A 93 12.16 14.67 -3.23
N ILE A 94 13.41 14.43 -3.62
CA ILE A 94 14.22 13.32 -3.13
C ILE A 94 15.30 13.91 -2.24
N ILE A 95 15.21 13.63 -0.94
CA ILE A 95 16.10 14.21 0.08
C ILE A 95 17.29 13.30 0.39
N SER A 96 17.22 12.01 0.05
CA SER A 96 18.34 11.07 0.20
C SER A 96 18.21 9.85 -0.72
N THR A 97 19.36 9.32 -1.14
CA THR A 97 19.49 8.06 -1.90
C THR A 97 20.72 7.29 -1.43
N GLY A 98 20.73 5.97 -1.59
CA GLY A 98 21.91 5.11 -1.37
C GLY A 98 21.72 3.70 -1.90
#